data_AF-A0AAP0RJ97-F1
#
_entry.id   AF-A0AAP0RJ97-F1
#
_cell.length_a   1.000
_cell.length_b   1.000
_cell.length_c   1.000
_cell.angle_alpha   90.00
_cell.angle_beta   90.00
_cell.angle_gamma   90.00
#
_symmetry.space_group_name_H-M   'P 1'
#
loop_
_entity.id
_entity.type
_entity.pdbx_description
1 polymer ?
#
loop_
_entity_poly.entity_id
_entity_poly.type
_entity_poly.pdbx_seq_one_letter_code
_entity_poly.pdbx_strand_id
1 'polypeptide(L)'
;MKLDRSLCNSTWLDIWVESYYLALLKYCSDNCPLLFVANKITSSGARPFRFINAWTMHPSFKDFVSKSLSSNSFYGCPMFILQGKLKLLKQRLKVWNKEVFGNIDDRVKSLQTSLYEVQQEIDCLGSNDGLLEKEASIQSLLFEALRIQETFWKDKSKLRWLADGDRNSSIFHSFAKVRAAKNNLGAIRNGDNILQDPNDI
;
A
#
# COMPACT_ATOMS: atom_id res chain seq x y z
N MET A 1 14.18 -25.16 -18.08
CA MET A 1 14.17 -24.93 -16.62
C MET A 1 14.94 -23.64 -16.36
N LYS A 2 14.36 -22.61 -15.72
CA LYS A 2 15.04 -21.33 -15.48
C LYS A 2 15.76 -21.44 -14.12
N LEU A 3 17.08 -21.65 -14.14
CA LEU A 3 17.88 -21.91 -12.93
C LEU A 3 18.46 -20.64 -12.30
N ASP A 4 18.54 -19.54 -13.04
CA ASP A 4 19.13 -18.31 -12.51
C ASP A 4 18.19 -17.63 -11.50
N ARG A 5 18.71 -17.40 -10.30
CA ARG A 5 18.00 -16.77 -9.18
C ARG A 5 18.87 -15.67 -8.57
N SER A 6 18.27 -14.53 -8.25
CA SER A 6 18.89 -13.48 -7.44
C SER A 6 18.25 -13.47 -6.05
N LEU A 7 19.08 -13.36 -5.00
CA LEU A 7 18.64 -13.21 -3.63
C LEU A 7 18.86 -11.75 -3.20
N CYS A 8 17.85 -11.15 -2.59
CA CYS A 8 17.94 -9.80 -2.02
C CYS A 8 17.36 -9.83 -0.61
N ASN A 9 17.98 -9.10 0.31
CA ASN A 9 17.45 -8.91 1.66
C ASN A 9 16.50 -7.69 1.69
N SER A 10 15.79 -7.53 2.81
CA SER A 10 14.82 -6.44 2.99
C SER A 10 15.47 -5.05 2.91
N THR A 11 16.67 -4.89 3.47
CA THR A 11 17.42 -3.63 3.43
C THR A 11 17.79 -3.22 2.01
N TRP A 12 18.12 -4.17 1.13
CA TRP A 12 18.35 -3.91 -0.28
C TRP A 12 17.09 -3.38 -0.99
N LEU A 13 15.94 -3.99 -0.74
CA LEU A 13 14.65 -3.56 -1.32
C LEU A 13 14.21 -2.18 -0.83
N ASP A 14 14.67 -1.75 0.35
CA ASP A 14 14.38 -0.41 0.87
C ASP A 14 15.16 0.68 0.15
N ILE A 15 16.38 0.37 -0.30
CA ILE A 15 17.24 1.30 -1.02
C ILE A 15 16.95 1.27 -2.53
N TRP A 16 16.73 0.08 -3.09
CA TRP A 16 16.63 -0.18 -4.52
C TRP A 16 15.25 -0.70 -4.89
N VAL A 17 14.27 0.20 -4.78
CA VAL A 17 12.86 -0.14 -4.98
C VAL A 17 12.56 -0.47 -6.44
N GLU A 18 13.33 0.04 -7.40
CA GLU A 18 13.27 -0.42 -8.79
C GLU A 18 14.40 -1.42 -9.04
N SER A 19 14.08 -2.71 -8.91
CA SER A 19 15.04 -3.78 -9.20
C SER A 19 14.42 -4.76 -10.19
N TYR A 20 15.13 -4.98 -11.30
CA TYR A 20 14.77 -5.96 -12.32
C TYR A 20 16.01 -6.58 -12.95
N TYR A 21 15.85 -7.69 -13.65
CA TYR A 21 16.91 -8.30 -14.42
C TYR A 21 16.53 -8.38 -15.89
N LEU A 22 17.52 -8.21 -16.76
CA LEU A 22 17.41 -8.43 -18.19
C LEU A 22 18.21 -9.70 -18.53
N ALA A 23 17.60 -10.63 -19.25
CA ALA A 23 18.33 -11.74 -19.85
C ALA A 23 18.97 -11.24 -21.14
N LEU A 24 20.30 -11.22 -21.19
CA LEU A 24 21.04 -10.82 -22.37
C LEU A 24 21.06 -11.95 -23.41
N LEU A 25 21.27 -11.57 -24.67
CA LEU A 25 21.37 -12.50 -25.79
C LEU A 25 22.51 -13.50 -25.56
N LYS A 26 22.24 -14.78 -25.85
CA LYS A 26 23.25 -15.83 -25.84
C LYS A 26 24.10 -15.71 -27.09
N TYR A 27 25.43 -15.72 -26.93
CA TYR A 27 26.35 -15.78 -28.07
C TYR A 27 27.06 -17.14 -28.17
N CYS A 28 27.53 -17.72 -27.06
CA CYS A 28 28.24 -19.02 -27.07
C CYS A 28 28.05 -19.89 -25.80
N SER A 29 27.12 -19.56 -24.90
CA SER A 29 26.93 -20.26 -23.62
C SER A 29 25.49 -20.77 -23.48
N ASP A 30 25.32 -21.93 -22.87
CA ASP A 30 24.01 -22.48 -22.51
C ASP A 30 23.31 -21.65 -21.41
N ASN A 31 24.04 -20.74 -20.76
CA ASN A 31 23.51 -19.78 -19.80
C ASN A 31 23.31 -18.39 -20.42
N CYS A 32 22.16 -17.76 -20.17
CA CYS A 32 21.94 -16.35 -20.48
C CYS A 32 22.61 -15.49 -19.41
N PRO A 33 23.53 -14.58 -19.74
CA PRO A 33 24.00 -13.59 -18.77
C PRO A 33 22.80 -12.76 -18.29
N LEU A 34 22.66 -12.61 -16.97
CA LEU A 34 21.66 -11.74 -16.37
C LEU A 34 22.30 -10.40 -16.03
N LEU A 35 21.79 -9.32 -16.64
CA LEU A 35 22.10 -7.97 -16.21
C LEU A 35 21.10 -7.57 -15.13
N PHE A 36 21.59 -7.38 -13.90
CA PHE A 36 20.78 -6.87 -12.82
C PHE A 36 20.83 -5.34 -12.81
N VAL A 37 19.67 -4.70 -12.88
CA VAL A 37 19.52 -3.25 -12.83
C VAL A 37 18.81 -2.89 -11.52
N ALA A 38 19.44 -2.00 -10.76
CA ALA A 38 18.92 -1.50 -9.49
C ALA A 38 18.97 0.02 -9.50
N ASN A 39 17.81 0.66 -9.52
CA ASN A 39 17.69 2.10 -9.45
C ASN A 39 17.06 2.52 -8.12
N LYS A 40 17.54 3.66 -7.61
CA LYS A 40 16.84 4.39 -6.54
C LYS A 40 15.57 4.98 -7.15
N ILE A 41 14.51 5.12 -6.35
CA ILE A 41 13.28 5.79 -6.81
C ILE A 41 13.65 7.20 -7.25
N THR A 42 13.64 7.46 -8.55
CA THR A 42 13.30 8.77 -9.08
C THR A 42 11.79 8.71 -9.30
N SER A 43 11.02 9.47 -8.53
CA SER A 43 9.56 9.40 -8.59
C SER A 43 9.08 9.81 -9.98
N SER A 44 8.87 8.83 -10.86
CA SER A 44 8.50 9.11 -12.23
C SER A 44 6.99 8.89 -12.42
N GLY A 45 6.26 9.99 -12.50
CA GLY A 45 4.85 10.03 -12.91
C GLY A 45 3.78 10.00 -11.80
N ALA A 46 2.56 10.41 -12.19
CA ALA A 46 1.39 10.42 -11.32
C ALA A 46 0.91 8.99 -11.02
N ARG A 47 0.89 8.59 -9.75
CA ARG A 47 0.41 7.26 -9.36
C ARG A 47 -1.07 7.07 -9.72
N PRO A 48 -1.43 5.96 -10.39
CA PRO A 48 -2.82 5.69 -10.71
C PRO A 48 -3.63 5.51 -9.43
N PHE A 49 -4.88 6.00 -9.45
CA PHE A 49 -5.80 5.81 -8.34
C PHE A 49 -6.16 4.33 -8.23
N ARG A 50 -6.11 3.80 -7.00
CA ARG A 50 -6.56 2.45 -6.68
C ARG A 50 -7.53 2.53 -5.51
N PHE A 51 -8.61 1.77 -5.61
CA PHE A 51 -9.51 1.58 -4.50
C PHE A 51 -8.80 0.76 -3.41
N ILE A 52 -8.99 1.15 -2.15
CA ILE A 52 -8.41 0.49 -0.98
C ILE A 52 -9.56 -0.17 -0.22
N ASN A 53 -9.56 -1.49 -0.04
CA ASN A 53 -10.69 -2.16 0.61
C ASN A 53 -10.83 -1.76 2.07
N ALA A 54 -9.74 -1.39 2.73
CA ALA A 54 -9.76 -0.89 4.11
C ALA A 54 -10.70 0.32 4.30
N TRP A 55 -10.99 1.10 3.24
CA TRP A 55 -12.00 2.16 3.29
C TRP A 55 -13.38 1.66 3.70
N THR A 56 -13.75 0.46 3.27
CA THR A 56 -15.05 -0.14 3.54
C THR A 56 -15.26 -0.53 5.01
N MET A 57 -14.16 -0.61 5.79
CA MET A 57 -14.22 -0.89 7.22
C MET A 57 -14.61 0.34 8.05
N HIS A 58 -14.38 1.55 7.52
CA HIS A 58 -14.72 2.76 8.24
C HIS A 58 -16.25 2.95 8.29
N PRO A 59 -16.86 3.18 9.48
CA PRO A 59 -18.31 3.28 9.63
C PRO A 59 -18.97 4.30 8.69
N SER A 60 -18.33 5.46 8.53
CA SER A 60 -18.86 6.55 7.69
C SER A 60 -18.65 6.36 6.19
N PHE A 61 -18.03 5.27 5.72
CA PHE A 61 -17.70 5.09 4.30
C PHE A 61 -18.94 5.05 3.41
N LYS A 62 -19.96 4.27 3.78
CA LYS A 62 -21.19 4.14 2.99
C LYS A 62 -21.92 5.48 2.87
N ASP A 63 -22.00 6.21 3.97
CA ASP A 63 -22.63 7.52 4.02
C ASP A 63 -21.85 8.53 3.18
N PHE A 64 -20.52 8.50 3.28
CA PHE A 64 -19.64 9.36 2.49
C PHE A 64 -19.81 9.13 0.98
N VAL A 65 -19.86 7.87 0.53
CA VAL A 65 -20.08 7.54 -0.88
C VAL A 65 -21.46 7.98 -1.34
N SER A 66 -22.50 7.70 -0.55
CA SER A 66 -23.89 8.05 -0.88
C SER A 66 -24.07 9.55 -1.01
N LYS A 67 -23.62 10.33 0.00
CA LYS A 67 -23.60 11.79 -0.04
C LYS A 67 -22.76 12.31 -1.20
N SER A 68 -21.66 11.62 -1.52
CA SER A 68 -20.80 12.04 -2.60
C SER A 68 -21.45 11.91 -3.97
N LEU A 69 -22.23 10.87 -4.18
CA LEU A 69 -22.91 10.60 -5.44
C LEU A 69 -24.19 11.43 -5.59
N SER A 70 -24.84 11.83 -4.50
CA SER A 70 -26.05 12.64 -4.52
C SER A 70 -25.80 14.14 -4.67
N SER A 71 -24.56 14.62 -4.47
CA SER A 71 -24.27 16.06 -4.50
C SER A 71 -24.32 16.70 -5.88
N ASN A 72 -24.25 15.90 -6.95
CA ASN A 72 -24.19 16.38 -8.33
C ASN A 72 -25.18 15.60 -9.20
N SER A 73 -26.00 16.35 -9.93
CA SER A 73 -26.84 15.77 -10.99
C SER A 73 -26.01 15.62 -12.26
N PHE A 74 -26.03 14.42 -12.84
CA PHE A 74 -25.35 14.09 -14.09
C PHE A 74 -26.41 13.78 -15.15
N TYR A 75 -26.29 14.39 -16.32
CA TYR A 75 -27.21 14.23 -17.44
C TYR A 75 -26.46 13.70 -18.67
N GLY A 76 -27.11 12.87 -19.47
CA GLY A 76 -26.54 12.26 -20.67
C GLY A 76 -26.79 10.76 -20.75
N CYS A 77 -26.04 10.06 -21.60
CA CYS A 77 -26.17 8.62 -21.71
C CYS A 77 -25.71 7.91 -20.42
N PRO A 78 -26.20 6.70 -20.12
CA PRO A 78 -25.86 5.98 -18.88
C PRO A 78 -24.35 5.84 -18.64
N MET A 79 -23.58 5.61 -19.72
CA MET A 79 -22.11 5.50 -19.64
C MET A 79 -21.45 6.82 -19.22
N PHE A 80 -21.94 7.96 -19.75
CA PHE A 80 -21.44 9.29 -19.39
C PHE A 80 -21.75 9.62 -17.92
N ILE A 81 -22.96 9.29 -17.46
CA ILE A 81 -23.39 9.46 -16.06
C ILE A 81 -22.49 8.64 -15.13
N LEU A 82 -22.25 7.36 -15.45
CA LEU A 82 -21.39 6.49 -14.66
C LEU A 82 -19.95 7.03 -14.60
N GLN A 83 -19.39 7.44 -15.74
CA GLN A 83 -18.06 8.01 -15.80
C GLN A 83 -17.93 9.29 -14.95
N GLY A 84 -18.92 10.18 -15.03
CA GLY A 84 -18.97 11.40 -14.22
C GLY A 84 -19.00 11.11 -12.72
N LYS A 85 -19.87 10.17 -12.29
CA LYS A 85 -19.97 9.72 -10.90
C LYS A 85 -18.66 9.13 -10.39
N LEU A 86 -18.01 8.26 -11.17
CA LEU A 86 -16.74 7.64 -10.79
C LEU A 86 -15.59 8.66 -10.73
N LYS A 87 -15.55 9.64 -11.64
CA LYS A 87 -14.55 10.73 -11.62
C LYS A 87 -14.69 11.59 -10.36
N LEU A 88 -15.92 12.00 -10.03
CA LEU A 88 -16.22 12.77 -8.82
C LEU A 88 -15.82 11.97 -7.56
N LEU A 89 -16.26 10.72 -7.48
CA LEU A 89 -15.98 9.85 -6.34
C LEU A 89 -14.47 9.63 -6.15
N LYS A 90 -13.73 9.42 -7.23
CA LYS A 90 -12.26 9.31 -7.21
C LYS A 90 -11.60 10.55 -6.59
N GLN A 91 -12.04 11.76 -6.96
CA GLN A 91 -11.47 12.99 -6.41
C GLN A 91 -11.74 13.11 -4.91
N ARG A 92 -12.99 12.85 -4.49
CA ARG A 92 -13.38 12.93 -3.08
C ARG A 92 -12.72 11.87 -2.21
N LEU A 93 -12.64 10.62 -2.70
CA LEU A 93 -11.95 9.55 -1.98
C LEU A 93 -10.46 9.84 -1.76
N LYS A 94 -9.80 10.54 -2.69
CA LYS A 94 -8.40 10.96 -2.49
C LYS A 94 -8.23 11.91 -1.32
N VAL A 95 -9.14 12.88 -1.18
CA VAL A 95 -9.12 13.84 -0.08
C VAL A 95 -9.47 13.15 1.23
N TRP A 96 -10.59 12.43 1.24
CA TRP A 96 -11.09 11.70 2.40
C TRP A 96 -10.09 10.66 2.92
N ASN A 97 -9.37 9.95 2.04
CA ASN A 97 -8.32 9.04 2.47
C ASN A 97 -7.20 9.75 3.25
N LYS A 98 -6.79 10.96 2.84
CA LYS A 98 -5.77 11.72 3.56
C LYS A 98 -6.28 12.22 4.91
N GLU A 99 -7.53 12.67 4.97
CA GLU A 99 -8.13 13.24 6.18
C GLU A 99 -8.47 12.17 7.22
N VAL A 100 -9.01 11.02 6.80
CA VAL A 100 -9.52 9.99 7.72
C VAL A 100 -8.49 8.91 8.02
N PHE A 101 -7.79 8.42 6.99
CA PHE A 101 -6.81 7.33 7.17
C PHE A 101 -5.38 7.86 7.32
N GLY A 102 -5.03 8.92 6.60
CA GLY A 102 -3.69 9.51 6.63
C GLY A 102 -2.61 8.46 6.35
N ASN A 103 -1.54 8.48 7.15
CA ASN A 103 -0.58 7.40 7.19
C ASN A 103 -1.00 6.36 8.25
N ILE A 104 -1.43 5.19 7.76
CA ILE A 104 -1.92 4.09 8.61
C ILE A 104 -0.82 3.60 9.55
N ASP A 105 0.44 3.55 9.09
CA ASP A 105 1.56 3.07 9.90
C ASP A 105 1.87 4.06 11.03
N ASP A 106 1.76 5.37 10.79
CA ASP A 106 1.99 6.39 11.82
C ASP A 106 0.88 6.37 12.88
N ARG A 107 -0.37 6.15 12.46
CA ARG A 107 -1.51 6.00 13.40
C ARG A 107 -1.35 4.80 14.33
N VAL A 108 -0.88 3.67 13.81
CA VAL A 108 -0.60 2.49 14.65
C VAL A 108 0.52 2.79 15.64
N LYS A 109 1.62 3.39 15.18
CA LYS A 109 2.74 3.78 16.05
C LYS A 109 2.30 4.75 17.15
N SER A 110 1.53 5.79 16.81
CA SER A 110 1.07 6.76 17.81
C SER A 110 0.21 6.10 18.89
N LEU A 111 -0.68 5.18 18.51
CA LEU A 111 -1.52 4.44 19.47
C LEU A 111 -0.69 3.48 20.34
N GLN A 112 0.34 2.83 19.77
CA GLN A 112 1.27 2.01 20.55
C GLN A 112 2.06 2.85 21.57
N THR A 113 2.54 4.02 21.17
CA THR A 113 3.22 4.95 22.10
C THR A 113 2.28 5.41 23.21
N SER A 114 1.06 5.85 22.88
CA SER A 114 0.08 6.25 23.90
C SER A 114 -0.32 5.12 24.83
N LEU A 115 -0.40 3.88 24.34
CA LEU A 115 -0.67 2.71 25.18
C LEU A 115 0.49 2.47 26.16
N TYR A 116 1.72 2.55 25.67
CA TYR A 116 2.92 2.41 26.49
C TYR A 116 3.00 3.48 27.58
N GLU A 117 2.70 4.74 27.26
CA GLU A 117 2.65 5.85 28.23
C GLU A 117 1.64 5.58 29.35
N VAL A 118 0.43 5.11 29.01
CA VAL A 118 -0.59 4.78 30.02
C VAL A 118 -0.19 3.59 30.88
N GLN A 119 0.41 2.55 30.29
CA GLN A 119 0.91 1.41 31.06
C GLN A 119 2.04 1.81 32.00
N GLN A 120 2.94 2.69 31.55
CA GLN A 120 4.00 3.23 32.40
C GLN A 120 3.45 4.09 33.55
N GLU A 121 2.40 4.87 33.31
CA GLU A 121 1.70 5.62 34.36
C GLU A 121 1.10 4.66 35.41
N ILE A 122 0.47 3.57 34.97
CA ILE A 122 -0.10 2.54 35.86
C ILE A 122 0.99 1.85 36.69
N ASP A 123 2.12 1.50 36.08
CA ASP A 123 3.24 0.84 36.77
C ASP A 123 3.88 1.75 37.83
N CYS A 124 3.95 3.06 37.57
CA CYS A 124 4.57 4.04 38.47
C CYS A 124 3.64 4.52 39.60
N LEU A 125 2.36 4.77 39.29
CA LEU A 125 1.41 5.43 40.21
C LEU A 125 0.37 4.47 40.79
N GLY A 126 0.32 3.23 40.30
CA GLY A 126 -0.72 2.26 40.62
C GLY A 126 -1.96 2.42 39.74
N SER A 127 -2.73 1.33 39.61
CA SER A 127 -3.95 1.31 38.82
C SER A 127 -5.06 2.13 39.50
N ASN A 128 -5.76 2.94 38.69
CA ASN A 128 -7.01 3.61 39.06
C ASN A 128 -8.03 3.39 37.94
N ASP A 129 -9.32 3.38 38.26
CA ASP A 129 -10.41 3.09 37.32
C ASP A 129 -10.33 3.95 36.06
N GLY A 130 -10.03 5.25 36.20
CA GLY A 130 -9.86 6.15 35.04
C GLY A 130 -8.68 5.80 34.13
N LEU A 131 -7.58 5.28 34.68
CA LEU A 131 -6.43 4.83 33.88
C LEU A 131 -6.73 3.52 33.18
N LEU A 132 -7.44 2.60 33.84
CA LEU A 132 -7.87 1.33 33.26
C LEU A 132 -8.88 1.54 32.12
N GLU A 133 -9.82 2.47 32.27
CA GLU A 133 -10.74 2.86 31.20
C GLU A 133 -10.00 3.49 30.01
N LYS A 134 -9.04 4.37 30.28
CA LYS A 134 -8.18 4.98 29.26
C LYS A 134 -7.39 3.91 28.51
N GLU A 135 -6.76 2.97 29.22
CA GLU A 135 -6.04 1.84 28.64
C GLU A 135 -6.95 1.01 27.73
N ALA A 136 -8.11 0.57 28.22
CA ALA A 136 -9.06 -0.22 27.46
C ALA A 136 -9.54 0.51 26.18
N SER A 137 -9.75 1.83 26.26
CA SER A 137 -10.13 2.64 25.10
C SER A 137 -9.03 2.70 24.03
N ILE A 138 -7.78 2.87 24.44
CA ILE A 138 -6.62 2.93 23.53
C ILE A 138 -6.38 1.54 22.91
N GLN A 139 -6.47 0.47 23.69
CA GLN A 139 -6.37 -0.89 23.19
C GLN A 139 -7.42 -1.17 22.11
N SER A 140 -8.68 -0.80 22.34
CA SER A 140 -9.76 -0.94 21.35
C SER A 140 -9.46 -0.19 20.04
N LEU A 141 -9.01 1.07 20.15
CA LEU A 141 -8.60 1.88 18.99
C LEU A 141 -7.40 1.28 18.25
N LEU A 142 -6.43 0.74 18.99
CA LEU A 142 -5.25 0.09 18.43
C LEU A 142 -5.64 -1.20 17.68
N PHE A 143 -6.53 -2.02 18.23
CA PHE A 143 -7.03 -3.21 17.56
C PHE A 143 -7.68 -2.88 16.22
N GLU A 144 -8.52 -1.84 16.16
CA GLU A 144 -9.13 -1.42 14.91
C GLU A 144 -8.10 -0.87 13.92
N ALA A 145 -7.14 -0.06 14.39
CA ALA A 145 -6.07 0.47 13.54
C ALA A 145 -5.20 -0.65 12.94
N LEU A 146 -4.86 -1.67 13.72
CA LEU A 146 -4.12 -2.85 13.27
C LEU A 146 -4.90 -3.65 12.23
N ARG A 147 -6.21 -3.81 12.40
CA ARG A 147 -7.09 -4.49 11.44
C ARG A 147 -7.15 -3.76 10.09
N ILE A 148 -7.24 -2.44 10.13
CA ILE A 148 -7.19 -1.58 8.94
C ILE A 148 -5.82 -1.72 8.25
N GLN A 149 -4.73 -1.66 9.02
CA GLN A 149 -3.36 -1.83 8.52
C GLN A 149 -3.17 -3.19 7.84
N GLU A 150 -3.60 -4.26 8.48
CA GLU A 150 -3.52 -5.62 7.94
C GLU A 150 -4.24 -5.71 6.59
N THR A 151 -5.48 -5.22 6.53
CA THR A 151 -6.29 -5.23 5.30
C THR A 151 -5.61 -4.44 4.18
N PHE A 152 -5.05 -3.28 4.50
CA PHE A 152 -4.32 -2.44 3.56
C PHE A 152 -3.08 -3.16 2.98
N TRP A 153 -2.26 -3.80 3.83
CA TRP A 153 -1.06 -4.50 3.39
C TRP A 153 -1.36 -5.82 2.68
N LYS A 154 -2.46 -6.49 3.06
CA LYS A 154 -3.00 -7.65 2.34
C LYS A 154 -3.41 -7.28 0.91
N ASP A 155 -4.15 -6.19 0.73
CA ASP A 155 -4.52 -5.67 -0.58
C ASP A 155 -3.29 -5.31 -1.42
N LYS A 156 -2.30 -4.67 -0.80
CA LYS A 156 -1.08 -4.18 -1.47
C LYS A 156 -0.15 -5.31 -1.89
N SER A 157 -0.03 -6.36 -1.07
CA SER A 157 0.77 -7.56 -1.38
C SER A 157 0.04 -8.49 -2.36
N LYS A 158 -1.30 -8.47 -2.40
CA LYS A 158 -2.16 -9.40 -3.18
C LYS A 158 -1.85 -10.88 -2.84
N LEU A 159 -1.34 -11.14 -1.63
CA LEU A 159 -1.17 -12.50 -1.11
C LEU A 159 -2.55 -13.04 -0.72
N ARG A 160 -3.00 -14.08 -1.42
CA ARG A 160 -4.30 -14.75 -1.13
C ARG A 160 -4.19 -15.82 -0.05
N TRP A 161 -3.00 -16.19 0.41
CA TRP A 161 -2.78 -17.49 1.04
C TRP A 161 -1.60 -17.47 2.02
N LEU A 162 -1.81 -16.93 3.22
CA LEU A 162 -1.22 -17.51 4.43
C LEU A 162 -2.36 -17.51 5.45
N ALA A 163 -2.91 -18.70 5.64
CA ALA A 163 -3.85 -18.98 6.72
C ALA A 163 -3.18 -18.56 8.03
N ASP A 164 -3.83 -17.65 8.76
CA ASP A 164 -3.69 -17.41 10.20
C ASP A 164 -2.25 -17.44 10.77
N GLY A 165 -1.32 -16.74 10.14
CA GLY A 165 0.07 -16.63 10.59
C GLY A 165 0.49 -15.19 10.88
N ASP A 166 0.36 -14.80 12.15
CA ASP A 166 0.76 -13.56 12.83
C ASP A 166 0.29 -12.21 12.22
N ARG A 167 -0.31 -11.38 13.08
CA ARG A 167 -0.89 -10.07 12.70
C ARG A 167 0.21 -9.17 12.16
N ASN A 168 0.08 -8.76 10.89
CA ASN A 168 1.01 -7.86 10.21
C ASN A 168 2.48 -8.35 10.18
N SER A 169 2.70 -9.59 9.71
CA SER A 169 4.06 -10.10 9.52
C SER A 169 4.87 -9.22 8.55
N SER A 170 6.16 -9.00 8.88
CA SER A 170 7.15 -8.35 8.02
C SER A 170 7.21 -8.96 6.60
N ILE A 171 6.72 -10.17 6.46
CA ILE A 171 6.49 -10.92 5.23
C ILE A 171 5.55 -10.16 4.29
N PHE A 172 4.38 -9.67 4.75
CA PHE A 172 3.45 -8.91 3.89
C PHE A 172 4.08 -7.63 3.35
N HIS A 173 4.83 -6.91 4.19
CA HIS A 173 5.58 -5.74 3.78
C HIS A 173 6.65 -6.09 2.75
N SER A 174 7.42 -7.15 2.99
CA SER A 174 8.45 -7.64 2.06
C SER A 174 7.86 -8.02 0.71
N PHE A 175 6.76 -8.77 0.68
CA PHE A 175 6.09 -9.14 -0.57
C PHE A 175 5.46 -7.95 -1.29
N ALA A 176 4.87 -7.00 -0.56
CA ALA A 176 4.37 -5.76 -1.14
C ALA A 176 5.51 -4.95 -1.80
N LYS A 177 6.69 -4.90 -1.18
CA LYS A 177 7.90 -4.26 -1.73
C LYS A 177 8.40 -4.98 -2.99
N VAL A 178 8.58 -6.30 -2.93
CA VAL A 178 8.99 -7.12 -4.10
C VAL A 178 8.02 -6.94 -5.27
N ARG A 179 6.72 -6.89 -4.99
CA ARG A 179 5.72 -6.68 -6.03
C ARG A 179 5.75 -5.26 -6.59
N ALA A 180 5.96 -4.25 -5.74
CA ALA A 180 6.13 -2.88 -6.19
C ALA A 180 7.35 -2.76 -7.14
N ALA A 181 8.46 -3.40 -6.79
CA ALA A 181 9.65 -3.49 -7.63
C ALA A 181 9.36 -4.19 -8.97
N LYS A 182 8.72 -5.36 -8.93
CA LYS A 182 8.40 -6.14 -10.14
C LYS A 182 7.42 -5.43 -11.08
N ASN A 183 6.45 -4.70 -10.52
CA ASN A 183 5.45 -3.96 -11.30
C ASN A 183 5.98 -2.62 -11.83
N ASN A 184 7.19 -2.24 -11.45
CA ASN A 184 7.80 -1.04 -11.96
C ASN A 184 8.29 -1.28 -13.39
N LEU A 185 7.67 -0.60 -14.35
CA LEU A 185 8.03 -0.70 -15.75
C LEU A 185 9.19 0.28 -16.00
N GLY A 186 10.42 -0.21 -15.82
CA GLY A 186 11.62 0.60 -16.05
C GLY A 186 11.89 0.92 -17.53
N ALA A 187 11.24 0.23 -18.47
CA ALA A 187 11.29 0.55 -19.90
C ALA A 187 10.16 -0.14 -20.69
N ILE A 188 9.68 0.51 -21.75
CA ILE A 188 8.77 -0.08 -22.75
C ILE A 188 9.49 -0.12 -24.09
N ARG A 189 9.52 -1.28 -24.76
CA ARG A 189 10.08 -1.41 -26.11
C ARG A 189 9.01 -1.13 -27.16
N ASN A 190 9.20 -0.10 -27.98
CA ASN A 190 8.38 0.20 -29.16
C ASN A 190 9.24 0.06 -30.42
N GLY A 191 9.13 -1.09 -31.10
CA GLY A 191 10.02 -1.43 -32.22
C GLY A 191 11.48 -1.59 -31.78
N ASP A 192 12.38 -0.81 -32.35
CA ASP A 192 13.81 -0.78 -31.98
C ASP A 192 14.14 0.23 -30.88
N ASN A 193 13.17 1.05 -30.46
CA ASN A 193 13.37 2.06 -29.43
C ASN A 193 12.97 1.54 -28.06
N ILE A 194 13.82 1.79 -27.07
CA ILE A 194 13.57 1.50 -25.65
C ILE A 194 13.19 2.82 -24.99
N LEU A 195 11.91 2.98 -24.66
CA LEU A 195 11.37 4.16 -23.98
C LEU A 195 11.58 3.97 -22.47
N GLN A 196 12.40 4.82 -21.87
CA GLN A 196 12.73 4.76 -20.43
C GLN A 196 12.12 5.93 -19.65
N ASP A 197 11.82 7.05 -20.30
CA ASP A 197 11.21 8.22 -19.67
C ASP A 197 9.68 8.23 -19.79
N PRO A 198 8.92 8.51 -18.72
CA PRO A 198 7.46 8.60 -18.80
C PRO A 198 6.91 9.77 -19.61
N ASN A 199 7.79 10.66 -20.08
CA ASN A 199 7.44 11.73 -21.04
C ASN A 199 7.49 11.25 -22.50
N ASP A 200 8.10 10.09 -22.77
CA ASP A 200 8.21 9.48 -24.09
C ASP A 200 7.12 8.42 -24.36
N ILE A 201 6.21 8.20 -23.40
CA ILE A 201 5.06 7.27 -23.46
C ILE A 201 3.75 8.01 -23.73
#